data_AF-A0A9Q9I6H7-F1
#
_entry.id   AF-A0A9Q9I6H7-F1
#
_cell.length_a   1.000
_cell.length_b   1.000
_cell.length_c   1.000
_cell.angle_alpha   90.00
_cell.angle_beta   90.00
_cell.angle_gamma   90.00
#
_symmetry.space_group_name_H-M   'P 1'
#
loop_
_entity.id
_entity.type
_entity.pdbx_description
1 polymer ?
#
loop_
_entity_poly.entity_id
_entity_poly.type
_entity_poly.pdbx_seq_one_letter_code
_entity_poly.pdbx_strand_id
1 'polypeptide(L)'
;MPEMNNAKKLRGWSLRDAAEAGQLLEVTCQFCRTTYRFFPSDLLKLTTNVGLDRLACRFRCERCDRGDYMSLKVLQIWGSEFGKLPVRRLVRFTTVKKPIWEDGVL
;
A
#
# COMPACT_ATOMS: atom_id res chain seq x y z
N MET A 1 -20.59 2.75 23.29
CA MET A 1 -19.22 2.74 22.71
C MET A 1 -19.29 3.51 21.41
N PRO A 2 -18.59 4.65 21.23
CA PRO A 2 -18.67 5.36 19.96
C PRO A 2 -17.94 4.55 18.88
N GLU A 3 -18.67 4.20 17.84
CA GLU A 3 -18.13 3.62 16.60
C GLU A 3 -17.17 4.63 15.98
N MET A 4 -15.88 4.43 16.23
CA MET A 4 -14.81 5.28 15.74
C MET A 4 -14.75 5.15 14.22
N ASN A 5 -15.25 6.17 13.53
CA ASN A 5 -15.35 6.24 12.08
C ASN A 5 -13.94 6.19 11.45
N ASN A 6 -13.46 4.98 11.13
CA ASN A 6 -12.08 4.70 10.68
C ASN A 6 -11.65 5.57 9.48
N ALA A 7 -12.59 6.00 8.65
CA ALA A 7 -12.35 6.87 7.49
C ALA A 7 -11.87 8.28 7.86
N LYS A 8 -12.29 8.85 9.02
CA LYS A 8 -11.83 10.18 9.47
C LYS A 8 -10.39 10.15 9.99
N LYS A 9 -9.94 9.04 10.57
CA LYS A 9 -8.54 8.87 11.05
C LYS A 9 -7.54 8.79 9.89
N LEU A 10 -7.93 8.25 8.74
CA LEU A 10 -7.03 8.04 7.59
C LEU A 10 -6.67 9.34 6.84
N ARG A 11 -7.49 10.39 6.91
CA ARG A 11 -7.24 11.67 6.18
C ARG A 11 -6.03 12.46 6.69
N GLY A 12 -5.60 12.23 7.93
CA GLY A 12 -4.41 12.87 8.51
C GLY A 12 -3.21 11.93 8.62
N TRP A 13 -3.36 10.66 8.25
CA TRP A 13 -2.34 9.65 8.50
C TRP A 13 -1.45 9.44 7.28
N SER A 14 -0.15 9.64 7.45
CA SER A 14 0.84 9.37 6.42
C SER A 14 1.43 7.96 6.55
N LEU A 15 2.07 7.51 5.47
CA LEU A 15 2.79 6.23 5.44
C LEU A 15 3.85 6.14 6.56
N ARG A 16 4.49 7.26 6.90
CA ARG A 16 5.47 7.36 7.99
C ARG A 16 4.84 7.15 9.36
N ASP A 17 3.75 7.84 9.65
CA ASP A 17 3.06 7.69 10.93
C ASP A 17 2.59 6.24 11.14
N ALA A 18 2.10 5.59 10.08
CA ALA A 18 1.70 4.19 10.12
C ALA A 18 2.88 3.24 10.39
N ALA A 19 4.06 3.57 9.87
CA ALA A 19 5.29 2.83 10.15
C ALA A 19 5.70 2.96 11.62
N GLU A 20 5.69 4.20 12.16
CA GLU A 20 6.07 4.49 13.54
C GLU A 20 5.10 3.86 14.55
N ALA A 21 3.80 3.83 14.22
CA ALA A 21 2.79 3.15 15.01
C ALA A 21 2.79 1.61 14.87
N GLY A 22 3.71 1.03 14.10
CA GLY A 22 3.83 -0.42 13.92
C GLY A 22 2.61 -1.06 13.24
N GLN A 23 1.88 -0.30 12.43
CA GLN A 23 0.65 -0.76 11.78
C GLN A 23 0.97 -1.60 10.54
N LEU A 24 0.00 -2.39 10.09
CA LEU A 24 0.08 -3.15 8.85
C LEU A 24 -0.89 -2.57 7.82
N LEU A 25 -0.48 -2.52 6.56
CA LEU A 25 -1.33 -2.07 5.47
C LEU A 25 -1.84 -3.27 4.70
N GLU A 26 -3.15 -3.42 4.65
CA GLU A 26 -3.84 -4.43 3.87
C GLU A 26 -4.40 -3.79 2.60
N VAL A 27 -3.90 -4.21 1.45
CA VAL A 27 -4.35 -3.79 0.13
C VAL A 27 -5.12 -4.93 -0.50
N THR A 28 -6.41 -4.73 -0.74
CA THR A 28 -7.28 -5.74 -1.33
C THR A 28 -7.84 -5.26 -2.65
N CYS A 29 -7.64 -6.04 -3.70
CA CYS A 29 -8.33 -5.84 -4.96
C CYS A 29 -9.78 -6.31 -4.81
N GLN A 30 -10.74 -5.40 -4.85
CA GLN A 30 -12.17 -5.71 -4.72
C GLN A 30 -12.72 -6.50 -5.92
N PHE A 31 -12.02 -6.50 -7.06
CA PHE A 31 -12.41 -7.24 -8.25
C PHE A 31 -12.08 -8.74 -8.14
N CYS A 32 -10.80 -9.10 -7.97
CA CYS A 32 -10.37 -10.50 -7.89
C CYS A 32 -10.18 -11.03 -6.45
N ARG A 33 -10.55 -10.22 -5.45
CA ARG A 33 -10.46 -10.49 -4.01
C ARG A 33 -9.09 -10.93 -3.51
N THR A 34 -8.04 -10.53 -4.21
CA THR A 34 -6.67 -10.83 -3.79
C THR A 34 -6.22 -9.76 -2.80
N THR A 35 -5.73 -10.22 -1.64
CA THR A 35 -5.29 -9.36 -0.53
C THR A 35 -3.79 -9.47 -0.34
N TYR A 36 -3.13 -8.32 -0.26
CA TYR A 36 -1.72 -8.19 0.01
C TYR A 36 -1.54 -7.40 1.30
N ARG A 37 -0.57 -7.81 2.13
CA ARG A 37 -0.25 -7.13 3.38
C ARG A 37 1.19 -6.66 3.34
N PHE A 38 1.41 -5.41 3.69
CA PHE A 38 2.72 -4.76 3.61
C PHE A 38 3.01 -4.01 4.91
N PHE A 39 4.29 -4.00 5.29
CA PHE A 39 4.77 -3.06 6.29
C PHE A 39 4.92 -1.67 5.65
N PRO A 40 4.38 -0.59 6.26
CA PRO A 40 4.56 0.76 5.75
C PRO A 40 6.04 1.14 5.59
N SER A 41 6.92 0.63 6.46
CA SER A 41 8.37 0.84 6.39
C SER A 41 9.01 0.31 5.11
N ASP A 42 8.47 -0.76 4.53
CA ASP A 42 8.94 -1.29 3.25
C ASP A 42 8.43 -0.44 2.09
N LEU A 43 7.18 0.04 2.16
CA LEU A 43 6.62 0.94 1.15
C LEU A 43 7.35 2.29 1.13
N LEU A 44 7.82 2.80 2.28
CA LEU A 44 8.63 4.03 2.37
C LEU A 44 9.95 3.95 1.61
N LYS A 45 10.47 2.74 1.37
CA LYS A 45 11.67 2.54 0.55
C LYS A 45 11.38 2.65 -0.94
N LEU A 46 10.11 2.49 -1.34
CA LEU A 46 9.65 2.48 -2.74
C LEU A 46 9.02 3.80 -3.17
N THR A 47 8.44 4.55 -2.23
CA THR A 47 7.75 5.81 -2.49
C THR A 47 8.07 6.84 -1.41
N THR A 48 7.92 8.12 -1.76
CA THR A 48 7.88 9.20 -0.79
C THR A 48 6.73 9.04 0.20
N ASN A 49 6.85 9.71 1.35
CA ASN A 49 5.78 9.74 2.34
C ASN A 49 4.52 10.36 1.74
N VAL A 50 3.43 9.61 1.74
CA VAL A 50 2.14 10.05 1.21
C VAL A 50 1.04 9.72 2.19
N GLY A 51 -0.06 10.49 2.11
CA GLY A 51 -1.29 10.16 2.82
C GLY A 51 -1.82 8.80 2.40
N LEU A 52 -2.33 8.03 3.36
CA LEU A 52 -2.86 6.70 3.10
C LEU A 52 -4.09 6.72 2.18
N ASP A 53 -4.81 7.84 2.12
CA ASP A 53 -5.94 8.06 1.19
C ASP A 53 -5.49 8.02 -0.28
N ARG A 54 -4.29 8.53 -0.58
CA ARG A 54 -3.73 8.56 -1.94
C ARG A 54 -2.96 7.30 -2.29
N LEU A 55 -2.56 6.52 -1.28
CA LEU A 55 -1.72 5.34 -1.48
C LEU A 55 -2.48 4.22 -2.20
N ALA A 56 -3.78 4.05 -1.92
CA ALA A 56 -4.61 3.01 -2.56
C ALA A 56 -4.57 3.08 -4.10
N CYS A 57 -4.68 4.28 -4.66
CA CYS A 57 -4.67 4.51 -6.11
C CYS A 57 -3.31 4.25 -6.78
N ARG A 58 -2.23 4.08 -6.01
CA ARG A 58 -0.90 3.75 -6.54
C ARG A 58 -0.67 2.26 -6.72
N PHE A 59 -1.52 1.42 -6.14
CA PHE A 59 -1.42 -0.03 -6.28
C PHE A 59 -2.08 -0.51 -7.57
N ARG A 60 -1.48 -1.54 -8.16
CA ARG A 60 -2.09 -2.37 -9.20
C ARG A 60 -2.08 -3.82 -8.79
N CYS A 61 -3.08 -4.56 -9.23
CA CYS A 61 -3.22 -5.95 -8.81
C CYS A 61 -2.26 -6.81 -9.59
N GLU A 62 -1.35 -7.53 -8.93
CA GLU A 62 -0.46 -8.47 -9.64
C GLU A 62 -1.21 -9.61 -10.35
N ARG A 63 -2.47 -9.88 -9.98
CA ARG A 63 -3.27 -10.95 -10.60
C ARG A 63 -4.06 -10.48 -11.83
N CYS A 64 -4.69 -9.31 -11.77
CA CYS A 64 -5.60 -8.82 -12.82
C CYS A 64 -5.16 -7.49 -13.46
N ASP A 65 -4.02 -6.94 -13.04
CA ASP A 65 -3.40 -5.66 -13.46
C ASP A 65 -4.28 -4.41 -13.30
N ARG A 66 -5.42 -4.52 -12.59
CA ARG A 66 -6.33 -3.38 -12.36
C ARG A 66 -5.90 -2.56 -11.15
N GLY A 67 -5.98 -1.24 -11.26
CA GLY A 67 -5.76 -0.28 -10.17
C GLY A 67 -7.05 0.29 -9.57
N ASP A 68 -8.14 0.32 -10.33
CA ASP A 68 -9.37 1.05 -9.98
C ASP A 68 -10.15 0.41 -8.83
N TYR A 69 -9.93 -0.88 -8.60
CA TYR A 69 -10.61 -1.67 -7.56
C TYR A 69 -9.75 -1.88 -6.32
N MET A 70 -8.69 -1.08 -6.14
CA MET A 70 -7.83 -1.20 -4.97
C MET A 70 -8.42 -0.51 -3.76
N SER A 71 -8.55 -1.26 -2.67
CA SER A 71 -8.93 -0.75 -1.36
C SER A 71 -7.78 -0.95 -0.38
N LEU A 72 -7.49 0.08 0.40
CA LEU A 72 -6.49 0.04 1.45
C LEU A 72 -7.17 0.11 2.82
N LYS A 73 -6.75 -0.78 3.72
CA LYS A 73 -7.16 -0.82 5.11
C LYS A 73 -5.93 -0.85 6.00
N VAL A 74 -5.97 -0.06 7.08
CA VAL A 74 -4.93 -0.10 8.12
C VAL A 74 -5.35 -1.10 9.18
N LEU A 75 -4.47 -2.03 9.49
CA LEU A 75 -4.67 -3.03 10.52
C LEU A 75 -3.78 -2.71 11.72
N GLN A 76 -4.36 -2.81 12.92
CA GLN A 76 -3.61 -2.85 14.16
C GLN A 76 -3.21 -4.30 14.42
N ILE A 77 -1.90 -4.54 14.51
CA ILE A 77 -1.40 -5.83 14.94
C ILE A 77 -1.46 -5.85 16.46
N TRP A 78 -2.20 -6.79 17.01
CA TRP A 78 -2.16 -7.13 18.44
C TRP A 78 -1.21 -8.31 18.61
N GLY A 79 -0.50 -8.41 19.74
CA GLY A 79 0.53 -9.43 19.96
C GLY A 79 0.07 -10.87 19.67
N SER A 80 -1.22 -11.17 19.86
CA SER A 80 -1.84 -12.47 19.56
C SER A 80 -1.93 -12.84 18.08
N GLU A 81 -1.77 -11.86 17.18
CA GLU A 81 -1.83 -12.01 15.72
C GLU A 81 -0.43 -12.09 15.08
N PHE A 82 0.62 -11.90 15.89
CA PHE A 82 2.00 -12.01 15.45
C PHE A 82 2.29 -13.46 15.02
N GLY A 83 2.73 -13.64 13.77
CA GLY A 83 3.02 -14.95 13.16
C GLY A 83 1.86 -15.65 12.46
N LYS A 84 0.61 -15.12 12.54
CA LYS A 84 -0.57 -15.72 11.89
C LYS A 84 -0.92 -15.10 10.54
N LEU A 85 -0.49 -13.85 10.31
CA LEU A 85 -0.84 -13.10 9.10
C LEU A 85 0.26 -13.22 8.04
N PRO A 86 -0.04 -13.64 6.80
CA PRO A 86 0.93 -13.62 5.72
C PRO A 86 1.23 -12.17 5.34
N VAL A 87 2.50 -11.76 5.48
CA VAL A 87 2.99 -10.42 5.14
C VAL A 87 4.03 -10.49 4.05
N ARG A 88 3.92 -9.61 3.05
CA ARG A 88 4.93 -9.43 2.02
C ARG A 88 6.00 -8.46 2.51
N ARG A 89 7.24 -8.93 2.54
CA ARG A 89 8.42 -8.12 2.84
C ARG A 89 9.13 -7.74 1.56
N LEU A 90 9.62 -6.51 1.49
CA LEU A 90 10.42 -6.06 0.36
C LEU A 90 11.81 -6.68 0.44
N VAL A 91 12.13 -7.60 -0.48
CA VAL A 91 13.45 -8.25 -0.56
C VAL A 91 14.40 -7.43 -1.45
N ARG A 92 13.93 -6.98 -2.61
CA ARG A 92 14.67 -6.18 -3.59
C ARG A 92 13.67 -5.47 -4.50
N PHE A 93 14.04 -4.31 -5.03
CA PHE A 93 13.35 -3.67 -6.16
C PHE A 93 14.35 -3.32 -7.26
N THR A 94 13.89 -3.35 -8.50
CA THR A 94 14.70 -3.00 -9.69
C THR A 94 14.00 -1.87 -10.43
N THR A 95 14.70 -0.76 -10.67
CA THR A 95 14.16 0.37 -11.44
C THR A 95 14.43 0.15 -12.93
N VAL A 96 13.35 0.01 -13.72
CA VAL A 96 13.45 -0.08 -15.19
C VAL A 96 13.32 1.32 -15.77
N LYS A 97 14.38 1.85 -16.40
CA LYS A 97 14.33 3.11 -17.16
C LYS A 97 13.71 2.84 -18.53
N LYS A 98 12.55 3.41 -18.83
CA LYS A 98 11.90 3.30 -20.14
C LYS A 98 12.19 4.56 -20.97
N PRO A 99 12.99 4.50 -22.04
CA PRO A 99 13.20 5.66 -22.92
C PRO A 99 11.92 5.96 -23.70
N ILE A 100 11.63 7.25 -23.86
CA ILE A 100 10.61 7.77 -24.76
C ILE A 100 11.36 8.44 -25.90
N TRP A 101 11.14 7.95 -27.12
CA TRP A 101 11.79 8.44 -28.32
C TRP A 101 10.82 9.37 -29.04
N GLU A 102 11.35 10.47 -29.58
CA GLU A 102 10.64 11.30 -30.54
C GLU A 102 11.21 10.99 -31.92
N ASP A 103 10.34 10.60 -32.85
CA ASP A 103 10.72 10.37 -34.25
C ASP A 103 10.75 11.72 -34.98
N GLY A 104 11.94 12.13 -35.43
CA GLY A 104 12.18 13.35 -36.19
C GLY A 104 13.05 13.12 -37.41
N VAL A 105 13.17 14.13 -38.27
CA VAL A 105 14.03 14.11 -39.48
C VAL A 105 15.09 15.22 -39.32
N LEU A 106 16.33 14.93 -39.71
CA LEU A 106 17.51 15.81 -39.57
C LEU A 106 17.41 17.08 -40.43
#